data_AF-A0A3N0D936-F1
#
_entry.id   AF-A0A3N0D936-F1
#
_cell.length_a   1.000
_cell.length_b   1.000
_cell.length_c   1.000
_cell.angle_alpha   90.00
_cell.angle_beta   90.00
_cell.angle_gamma   90.00
#
_symmetry.space_group_name_H-M   'P 1'
#
loop_
_entity.id
_entity.type
_entity.pdbx_description
1 polymer ?
#
loop_
_entity_poly.entity_id
_entity_poly.type
_entity_poly.pdbx_seq_one_letter_code
_entity_poly.pdbx_strand_id
1 'polypeptide(L)'
;MADDDFPDELRDAQLRLHQARSVYRALCRELPWSVEPARGWTGEEGHYSSYRREFPASPGWTEAQRAEEARLRELVLTLSIEVSTHPYWAGLDRPEVVKARMALKHAAGVVAASGGGAGGGDSVGGSGGDRERGSVGSGSGGGDAASGAAGDGTGDAPPMSTAAV
;
A
#
# COMPACT_ATOMS: atom_id res chain seq x y z
N MET A 1 4.65 -13.44 -27.16
CA MET A 1 4.47 -13.09 -25.74
C MET A 1 3.88 -14.32 -25.11
N ALA A 2 4.41 -14.81 -23.99
CA ALA A 2 3.91 -16.05 -23.42
C ALA A 2 2.44 -15.85 -23.07
N ASP A 3 1.56 -16.52 -23.82
CA ASP A 3 0.27 -16.94 -23.30
C ASP A 3 0.60 -17.87 -22.14
N ASP A 4 0.85 -17.28 -20.96
CA ASP A 4 1.07 -18.02 -19.73
C ASP A 4 -0.29 -18.63 -19.35
N ASP A 5 -0.60 -19.76 -19.98
CA ASP A 5 -1.79 -20.56 -19.68
C ASP A 5 -1.58 -21.18 -18.30
N PHE A 6 -1.91 -20.39 -17.27
CA PHE A 6 -1.87 -20.84 -15.90
C PHE A 6 -2.98 -21.86 -15.68
N PRO A 7 -2.70 -22.93 -14.94
CA PRO A 7 -3.75 -23.87 -14.54
C PRO A 7 -4.93 -23.16 -13.85
N ASP A 8 -6.15 -23.58 -14.15
CA ASP A 8 -7.38 -22.96 -13.60
C ASP A 8 -7.34 -22.95 -12.07
N GLU A 9 -6.88 -24.03 -11.43
CA GLU A 9 -6.79 -24.13 -9.98
C GLU A 9 -5.86 -23.07 -9.37
N LEU A 10 -4.77 -22.71 -10.08
CA LEU A 10 -3.83 -21.69 -9.65
C LEU A 10 -4.40 -20.29 -9.82
N ARG A 11 -5.15 -20.06 -10.91
CA ARG A 11 -5.88 -18.80 -11.15
C ARG A 11 -6.97 -18.61 -10.11
N ASP A 12 -7.72 -19.65 -9.80
CA ASP A 12 -8.79 -19.63 -8.79
C ASP A 12 -8.22 -19.41 -7.38
N ALA A 13 -7.14 -20.09 -7.01
CA ALA A 13 -6.46 -19.87 -5.73
C ALA A 13 -5.96 -18.42 -5.61
N GLN A 14 -5.38 -17.87 -6.67
CA GLN A 14 -4.94 -16.47 -6.71
C GLN A 14 -6.12 -15.49 -6.60
N LEU A 15 -7.24 -15.76 -7.28
CA LEU A 15 -8.45 -14.94 -7.19
C LEU A 15 -9.02 -14.94 -5.76
N ARG A 16 -9.15 -16.12 -5.15
CA ARG A 16 -9.59 -16.25 -3.75
C ARG A 16 -8.65 -15.51 -2.80
N LEU A 17 -7.33 -15.58 -3.02
CA LEU A 17 -6.34 -14.84 -2.23
C LEU A 17 -6.54 -13.32 -2.35
N HIS A 18 -6.80 -12.82 -3.56
CA HIS A 18 -7.07 -11.40 -3.79
C HIS A 18 -8.36 -10.94 -3.09
N GLN A 19 -9.42 -11.73 -3.17
CA GLN A 19 -10.69 -11.45 -2.50
C GLN A 19 -10.53 -11.50 -0.97
N ALA A 20 -9.87 -12.52 -0.41
CA ALA A 20 -9.63 -12.61 1.02
C ALA A 20 -8.80 -11.42 1.54
N ARG A 21 -7.78 -10.99 0.80
CA ARG A 21 -6.98 -9.80 1.12
C ARG A 21 -7.79 -8.51 1.02
N SER A 22 -8.74 -8.40 0.08
CA SER A 22 -9.57 -7.20 -0.04
C SER A 22 -10.54 -7.09 1.13
N VAL A 23 -11.18 -8.20 1.51
CA VAL A 23 -12.07 -8.29 2.68
C VAL A 23 -11.30 -8.00 3.98
N TYR A 24 -10.13 -8.63 4.17
CA TYR A 24 -9.27 -8.37 5.33
C TYR A 24 -8.89 -6.89 5.44
N ARG A 25 -8.49 -6.26 4.33
CA ARG A 25 -8.17 -4.82 4.30
C ARG A 25 -9.40 -3.93 4.50
N ALA A 26 -10.59 -4.34 4.09
CA ALA A 26 -11.81 -3.62 4.39
C ALA A 26 -12.09 -3.66 5.89
N LEU A 27 -12.04 -4.86 6.50
CA LEU A 27 -12.19 -5.03 7.94
C LEU A 27 -11.19 -4.18 8.73
N CYS A 28 -9.90 -4.26 8.42
CA CYS A 28 -8.88 -3.46 9.13
C CYS A 28 -9.07 -1.93 9.00
N ARG A 29 -9.77 -1.45 7.97
CA ARG A 29 -10.09 -0.01 7.81
C ARG A 29 -11.30 0.42 8.63
N GLU A 30 -12.23 -0.49 8.88
CA GLU A 30 -13.41 -0.24 9.70
C GLU A 30 -13.14 -0.41 11.19
N LEU A 31 -12.14 -1.23 11.54
CA LEU A 31 -11.78 -1.50 12.92
C LEU A 31 -11.18 -0.26 13.61
N PRO A 32 -11.45 -0.08 14.91
CA PRO A 32 -10.75 0.92 15.71
C PRO A 32 -9.24 0.73 15.62
N TRP A 33 -8.50 1.85 15.68
CA TRP A 33 -7.05 1.86 15.53
C TRP A 33 -6.29 1.06 16.59
N SER A 34 -6.93 0.75 17.73
CA SER A 34 -6.37 -0.10 18.78
C SER A 34 -7.22 -1.35 19.00
N VAL A 35 -6.54 -2.50 19.14
CA VAL A 35 -7.13 -3.80 19.48
C VAL A 35 -7.61 -3.84 20.93
N GLU A 36 -6.81 -3.30 21.85
CA GLU A 36 -7.20 -3.14 23.25
C GLU A 36 -7.82 -1.75 23.46
N PRO A 37 -8.70 -1.59 24.46
CA PRO A 37 -9.18 -0.28 24.86
C PRO A 37 -8.00 0.64 25.17
N ALA A 38 -7.91 1.75 24.46
CA ALA A 38 -6.80 2.70 24.58
C ALA A 38 -7.34 4.11 24.78
N ARG A 39 -6.77 4.83 25.76
CA ARG A 39 -7.07 6.26 25.92
C ARG A 39 -6.58 7.02 24.71
N GLY A 40 -7.34 8.05 24.33
CA GLY A 40 -6.92 8.97 23.29
C GLY A 40 -5.63 9.66 23.73
N TRP A 41 -4.74 9.93 22.77
CA TRP A 41 -3.49 10.61 23.04
C TRP A 41 -3.17 11.57 21.91
N THR A 42 -2.53 12.66 22.31
CA THR A 42 -2.10 13.74 21.43
C THR A 42 -0.59 13.80 21.52
N GLY A 43 0.10 13.64 20.40
CA GLY A 43 1.55 13.74 20.34
C GLY A 43 2.03 15.16 20.61
N GLU A 44 3.31 15.32 20.95
CA GLU A 44 3.91 16.64 21.04
C GLU A 44 4.15 17.24 19.65
N GLU A 45 4.16 18.56 19.61
CA GLU A 45 4.47 19.32 18.41
C GLU A 45 5.96 19.20 18.09
N GLY A 46 6.28 18.87 16.85
CA GLY A 46 7.67 18.67 16.45
C GLY A 46 8.39 20.02 16.28
N HIS A 47 9.70 20.04 16.53
CA HIS A 47 10.53 21.25 16.38
C HIS A 47 10.45 21.90 14.98
N TYR A 48 10.12 21.13 13.94
CA TYR A 48 10.03 21.59 12.55
C TYR A 48 8.62 21.52 11.95
N SER A 49 7.59 21.15 12.73
CA SER A 49 6.23 21.05 12.23
C SER A 49 5.22 21.28 13.34
N SER A 50 4.29 22.19 13.09
CA SER A 50 3.14 22.44 13.96
C SER A 50 2.06 21.36 13.89
N TYR A 51 2.23 20.37 13.00
CA TYR A 51 1.27 19.28 12.89
C TYR A 51 1.37 18.35 14.09
N ARG A 52 0.26 18.28 14.84
CA ARG A 52 0.12 17.42 16.00
C ARG A 52 -0.70 16.18 15.66
N ARG A 53 -0.14 14.99 15.93
CA ARG A 53 -0.87 13.74 15.71
C ARG A 53 -1.80 13.51 16.88
N GLU A 54 -3.09 13.45 16.60
CA GLU A 54 -4.11 13.16 17.59
C GLU A 54 -4.75 11.82 17.27
N PHE A 55 -4.79 10.93 18.27
CA PHE A 55 -5.49 9.66 18.19
C PHE A 55 -6.64 9.69 19.19
N PRO A 56 -7.90 9.61 18.74
CA PRO A 56 -9.06 9.60 19.65
C PRO A 56 -9.03 8.34 20.52
N ALA A 57 -9.76 8.35 21.64
CA ALA A 57 -9.90 7.15 22.47
C ALA A 57 -10.49 6.00 21.64
N SER A 58 -9.84 4.84 21.70
CA SER A 58 -10.32 3.63 21.03
C SER A 58 -11.01 2.73 22.07
N PRO A 59 -12.23 2.26 21.82
CA PRO A 59 -12.89 1.29 22.68
C PRO A 59 -12.27 -0.11 22.61
N GLY A 60 -11.30 -0.35 21.71
CA GLY A 60 -10.77 -1.68 21.44
C GLY A 60 -11.64 -2.47 20.45
N TRP A 61 -11.18 -3.66 20.09
CA TRP A 61 -11.95 -4.58 19.26
C TRP A 61 -12.88 -5.42 20.13
N THR A 62 -14.07 -5.69 19.60
CA THR A 62 -14.96 -6.70 20.18
C THR A 62 -14.41 -8.11 19.93
N GLU A 63 -14.89 -9.09 20.69
CA GLU A 63 -14.47 -10.48 20.50
C GLU A 63 -14.83 -11.02 19.11
N ALA A 64 -16.01 -10.65 18.59
CA ALA A 64 -16.43 -11.02 17.24
C ALA A 64 -15.49 -10.43 16.17
N GLN A 65 -15.03 -9.19 16.35
CA GLN A 65 -14.09 -8.55 15.44
C GLN A 65 -12.70 -9.20 15.49
N ARG A 66 -12.20 -9.55 16.69
CA ARG A 66 -10.95 -10.31 16.84
C ARG A 66 -11.05 -11.69 16.17
N ALA A 67 -12.16 -12.40 16.39
CA ALA A 67 -12.38 -13.71 15.79
C ALA A 67 -12.44 -13.64 14.26
N GLU A 68 -13.12 -12.63 13.70
CA GLU A 68 -13.20 -12.46 12.25
C GLU A 68 -11.87 -12.03 11.63
N GLU A 69 -11.08 -11.17 12.29
CA GLU A 69 -9.72 -10.83 11.85
C GLU A 69 -8.83 -12.07 11.85
N ALA A 70 -8.85 -12.86 12.92
CA ALA A 70 -8.06 -14.08 13.04
C ALA A 70 -8.44 -15.10 11.94
N ARG A 71 -9.74 -15.29 11.70
CA ARG A 71 -10.27 -16.17 10.65
C ARG A 71 -9.82 -15.72 9.26
N LEU A 72 -9.93 -14.42 8.95
CA LEU A 72 -9.51 -13.88 7.67
C LEU A 72 -7.99 -13.93 7.49
N ARG A 73 -7.22 -13.68 8.56
CA ARG A 73 -5.77 -13.79 8.56
C ARG A 73 -5.32 -15.22 8.27
N GLU A 74 -5.92 -16.20 8.94
CA GLU A 74 -5.67 -17.62 8.68
C GLU A 74 -6.01 -17.99 7.24
N LEU A 75 -7.17 -17.56 6.73
CA LEU A 75 -7.57 -17.79 5.35
C LEU A 75 -6.56 -17.21 4.35
N VAL A 76 -6.12 -15.97 4.56
CA VAL A 76 -5.11 -15.32 3.70
C VAL A 76 -3.79 -16.08 3.74
N LEU A 77 -3.36 -16.56 4.90
CA LEU A 77 -2.13 -17.35 5.03
C LEU A 77 -2.24 -18.68 4.30
N THR A 78 -3.33 -19.42 4.52
CA THR A 78 -3.59 -20.71 3.87
C THR A 78 -3.60 -20.58 2.35
N LEU A 79 -4.33 -19.60 1.80
CA LEU A 79 -4.36 -19.33 0.36
C LEU A 79 -3.00 -18.89 -0.19
N SER A 80 -2.24 -18.12 0.60
CA SER A 80 -0.89 -17.72 0.21
C SER A 80 0.07 -18.91 0.14
N ILE A 81 -0.08 -19.89 1.03
CA ILE A 81 0.69 -21.14 0.99
C ILE A 81 0.29 -21.95 -0.23
N GLU A 82 -1.01 -22.19 -0.45
CA GLU A 82 -1.55 -22.92 -1.60
C GLU A 82 -0.99 -22.39 -2.94
N VAL A 83 -1.05 -21.07 -3.14
CA VAL A 83 -0.48 -20.43 -4.32
C VAL A 83 1.04 -20.58 -4.36
N SER A 84 1.76 -20.42 -3.25
CA SER A 84 3.24 -20.41 -3.26
C SER A 84 3.86 -21.80 -3.45
N THR A 85 3.19 -22.85 -2.97
CA THR A 85 3.67 -24.24 -3.00
C THR A 85 3.00 -25.07 -4.11
N HIS A 86 2.32 -24.42 -5.05
CA HIS A 86 1.62 -25.11 -6.13
C HIS A 86 2.57 -25.98 -6.99
N PRO A 87 2.20 -27.21 -7.39
CA PRO A 87 3.05 -28.10 -8.19
C PRO A 87 3.54 -27.50 -9.51
N TYR A 88 2.76 -26.58 -10.10
CA TYR A 88 3.14 -25.83 -11.30
C TYR A 88 4.54 -25.19 -11.19
N TRP A 89 4.91 -24.69 -10.00
CA TRP A 89 6.21 -24.05 -9.81
C TRP A 89 7.39 -25.03 -9.84
N ALA A 90 7.15 -26.31 -9.53
CA ALA A 90 8.20 -27.32 -9.52
C ALA A 90 8.68 -27.67 -10.93
N GLY A 91 7.86 -27.40 -11.96
CA GLY A 91 8.18 -27.63 -13.36
C GLY A 91 8.93 -26.48 -14.05
N LEU A 92 9.20 -25.38 -13.35
CA LEU A 92 9.82 -24.18 -13.93
C LEU A 92 11.22 -23.95 -13.35
N ASP A 93 12.12 -23.44 -14.19
CA ASP A 93 13.41 -22.94 -13.74
C ASP A 93 13.25 -21.72 -12.82
N ARG A 94 14.14 -21.60 -11.82
CA ARG A 94 14.13 -20.49 -10.84
C ARG A 94 13.90 -19.08 -11.42
N PRO A 95 14.59 -18.63 -12.48
CA PRO A 95 14.34 -17.31 -13.06
C PRO A 95 12.95 -17.19 -13.71
N GLU A 96 12.42 -18.27 -14.26
CA GLU A 96 11.09 -18.29 -14.90
C GLU A 96 9.97 -18.33 -13.86
N VAL A 97 10.16 -18.97 -12.72
CA VAL A 97 9.21 -18.93 -11.58
C VAL A 97 8.90 -17.50 -11.16
N VAL A 98 9.90 -16.62 -11.12
CA VAL A 98 9.70 -15.22 -10.72
C VAL A 98 8.85 -14.48 -11.76
N LYS A 99 9.17 -14.64 -13.05
CA LYS A 99 8.40 -14.04 -14.16
C LYS A 99 6.95 -14.54 -14.16
N ALA A 100 6.77 -15.86 -14.05
CA ALA A 100 5.45 -16.49 -14.02
C ALA A 100 4.62 -16.05 -12.81
N ARG A 101 5.21 -15.91 -11.61
CA ARG A 101 4.52 -15.35 -10.43
C ARG A 101 4.10 -13.89 -10.63
N MET A 102 4.94 -13.09 -11.29
CA MET A 102 4.60 -11.71 -11.63
C MET A 102 3.43 -11.67 -12.61
N ALA A 103 3.46 -12.50 -13.66
CA ALA A 103 2.37 -12.59 -14.63
C ALA A 103 1.05 -13.08 -13.99
N LEU A 104 1.09 -14.08 -13.10
CA LEU A 104 -0.08 -14.60 -12.39
C LEU A 104 -0.82 -13.50 -11.58
N LYS A 105 -0.08 -12.61 -10.93
CA LYS A 105 -0.66 -11.47 -10.17
C LYS A 105 -1.49 -10.54 -11.06
N HIS A 106 -1.16 -10.45 -12.34
CA HIS A 106 -1.87 -9.61 -13.32
C HIS A 106 -2.94 -10.39 -14.09
N ALA A 107 -2.79 -11.70 -14.27
CA ALA A 107 -3.73 -12.56 -14.98
C ALA A 107 -5.09 -12.69 -14.27
N ALA A 108 -5.12 -12.68 -12.93
CA ALA A 108 -6.36 -12.80 -12.15
C ALA A 108 -7.34 -11.63 -12.31
N GLY A 109 -6.95 -10.55 -12.99
CA GLY A 109 -7.82 -9.38 -13.28
C GLY A 109 -8.46 -9.39 -14.68
N VAL A 110 -8.14 -10.36 -15.54
CA VAL A 110 -8.53 -10.31 -16.97
C VAL A 110 -9.83 -11.09 -17.28
N VAL A 111 -10.33 -11.90 -16.34
CA VAL A 111 -11.53 -12.76 -16.55
C VAL A 111 -12.86 -11.99 -16.38
N ALA A 112 -12.96 -10.79 -16.95
CA ALA A 112 -14.22 -10.05 -17.07
C ALA A 112 -14.40 -9.36 -18.44
N ALA A 113 -13.50 -9.58 -19.41
CA ALA A 113 -13.52 -8.87 -20.69
C ALA A 113 -13.43 -9.76 -21.94
N SER A 114 -13.69 -11.07 -21.85
CA SER A 114 -13.90 -11.93 -23.03
C SER A 114 -15.39 -12.18 -23.28
N GLY A 115 -16.10 -11.10 -23.57
CA GLY A 115 -17.52 -11.09 -23.93
C GLY A 115 -17.82 -10.13 -25.08
N GLY A 116 -17.30 -10.44 -26.27
CA GLY A 116 -17.92 -10.12 -27.57
C GLY A 116 -17.81 -8.69 -28.13
N GLY A 117 -17.34 -8.60 -29.38
CA GLY A 117 -17.75 -7.52 -30.29
C GLY A 117 -16.63 -6.85 -31.09
N ALA A 118 -16.32 -7.41 -32.26
CA ALA A 118 -15.44 -6.84 -33.27
C ALA A 118 -16.12 -5.74 -34.13
N GLY A 119 -15.30 -4.82 -34.66
CA GLY A 119 -15.62 -3.88 -35.77
C GLY A 119 -15.32 -2.42 -35.38
N GLY A 120 -14.16 -1.83 -35.72
CA GLY A 120 -13.86 -1.23 -37.05
C GLY A 120 -14.58 0.13 -37.15
N GLY A 121 -13.95 1.30 -36.95
CA GLY A 121 -12.82 1.88 -37.67
C GLY A 121 -13.35 3.09 -38.46
N ASP A 122 -12.92 4.31 -38.13
CA ASP A 122 -12.36 5.30 -39.08
C ASP A 122 -12.17 6.70 -38.49
N SER A 123 -11.20 7.40 -39.07
CA SER A 123 -10.64 8.68 -38.63
C SER A 123 -11.36 9.89 -39.25
N VAL A 124 -11.24 11.07 -38.61
CA VAL A 124 -11.19 12.46 -39.16
C VAL A 124 -11.46 13.39 -37.96
N GLY A 125 -10.61 14.34 -37.56
CA GLY A 125 -9.93 15.39 -38.32
C GLY A 125 -10.62 16.73 -38.02
N GLY A 126 -9.95 17.69 -37.35
CA GLY A 126 -10.57 18.99 -37.04
C GLY A 126 -9.71 19.94 -36.22
N SER A 127 -8.96 20.80 -36.92
CA SER A 127 -8.18 21.94 -36.44
C SER A 127 -8.98 23.02 -35.70
N GLY A 128 -8.26 23.81 -34.89
CA GLY A 128 -8.37 25.27 -34.93
C GLY A 128 -8.62 25.98 -33.59
N GLY A 129 -7.76 26.96 -33.27
CA GLY A 129 -8.20 28.15 -32.54
C GLY A 129 -7.28 28.65 -31.43
N ASP A 130 -6.22 29.35 -31.85
CA ASP A 130 -5.50 30.40 -31.13
C ASP A 130 -6.34 31.18 -30.09
N ARG A 131 -5.77 31.41 -28.90
CA ARG A 131 -5.98 32.65 -28.11
C ARG A 131 -4.72 33.01 -27.34
N GLU A 132 -3.96 33.95 -27.89
CA GLU A 132 -3.12 34.87 -27.11
C GLU A 132 -3.97 35.72 -26.16
N ARG A 133 -3.49 35.95 -24.92
CA ARG A 133 -3.38 37.32 -24.36
C ARG A 133 -2.61 37.37 -23.03
N GLY A 134 -1.55 38.19 -23.01
CA GLY A 134 -1.12 39.11 -21.93
C GLY A 134 -0.70 38.48 -20.59
N SER A 135 0.58 38.38 -20.26
CA SER A 135 1.46 39.47 -19.78
C SER A 135 0.96 40.17 -18.52
N VAL A 136 1.61 39.90 -17.38
CA VAL A 136 2.22 40.91 -16.51
C VAL A 136 3.27 40.25 -15.61
N GLY A 137 4.47 40.82 -15.59
CA GLY A 137 5.57 40.41 -14.71
C GLY A 137 5.62 41.19 -13.40
N SER A 138 6.47 40.71 -12.49
CA SER A 138 7.16 41.41 -11.39
C SER A 138 7.60 40.31 -10.41
N GLY A 139 8.82 40.23 -9.89
CA GLY A 139 9.99 41.09 -9.91
C GLY A 139 11.00 40.45 -8.94
N SER A 140 12.29 40.64 -9.23
CA SER A 140 13.44 40.14 -8.48
C SER A 140 13.49 40.57 -7.01
N GLY A 141 14.17 39.77 -6.20
CA GLY A 141 14.67 40.19 -4.89
C GLY A 141 15.68 39.18 -4.32
N GLY A 142 16.95 39.34 -4.67
CA GLY A 142 18.06 38.64 -4.02
C GLY A 142 18.44 39.31 -2.69
N GLY A 143 19.10 38.56 -1.83
CA GLY A 143 19.66 39.06 -0.57
C GLY A 143 20.44 37.98 0.15
N ASP A 144 21.75 37.92 -0.13
CA ASP A 144 22.76 37.28 0.71
C ASP A 144 22.82 37.93 2.10
N ALA A 145 22.96 37.12 3.15
CA ALA A 145 23.61 37.53 4.40
C ALA A 145 24.15 36.30 5.15
N ALA A 146 25.48 36.24 5.25
CA ALA A 146 26.22 35.35 6.10
C ALA A 146 26.10 35.74 7.58
N SER A 147 26.17 34.76 8.49
CA SER A 147 27.17 34.66 9.58
C SER A 147 26.77 33.60 10.59
N GLY A 148 27.77 32.87 11.07
CA GLY A 148 27.60 31.71 11.93
C GLY A 148 27.48 32.02 13.43
N ALA A 149 27.31 30.96 14.20
CA ALA A 149 27.65 30.90 15.61
C ALA A 149 27.81 29.43 16.01
N ALA A 150 28.96 29.13 16.62
CA ALA A 150 29.28 27.86 17.23
C ALA A 150 28.40 27.60 18.46
N GLY A 151 28.16 26.31 18.74
CA GLY A 151 27.51 25.83 19.95
C GLY A 151 27.86 24.37 20.16
N ASP A 152 29.07 24.14 20.64
CA ASP A 152 29.51 22.87 21.25
C ASP A 152 28.70 22.67 22.54
N GLY A 153 28.10 21.50 22.71
CA GLY A 153 27.17 21.21 23.80
C GLY A 153 27.01 19.72 24.01
N THR A 154 28.08 19.11 24.52
CA THR A 154 28.15 17.91 25.36
C THR A 154 26.87 17.07 25.47
N GLY A 155 26.87 15.92 24.80
CA GLY A 155 25.91 14.85 25.05
C GLY A 155 26.10 14.27 26.44
N ASP A 156 25.25 14.67 27.38
CA ASP A 156 25.05 14.02 28.66
C ASP A 156 24.20 12.76 28.44
N ALA A 157 24.83 11.59 28.57
CA ALA A 157 24.17 10.29 28.50
C ALA A 157 23.57 9.95 29.88
N PRO A 158 22.28 9.61 29.99
CA PRO A 158 21.74 9.14 31.26
C PRO A 158 22.24 7.71 31.56
N PRO A 159 22.68 7.41 32.81
CA PRO A 159 23.08 6.07 33.20
C PRO A 159 21.87 5.13 33.31
N MET A 160 21.95 4.01 32.59
CA MET A 160 21.06 2.85 32.75
C MET A 160 21.21 2.30 34.18
N SER A 161 20.19 2.52 35.02
CA SER A 161 20.00 1.75 36.24
C SER A 161 19.64 0.31 35.87
N THR A 162 20.59 -0.59 36.04
CA THR A 162 20.33 -2.03 36.14
C THR A 162 20.41 -2.42 37.62
N ALA A 163 19.27 -2.84 38.17
CA ALA A 163 19.20 -3.46 39.49
C ALA A 163 17.99 -4.40 39.51
N ALA A 164 18.25 -5.70 39.43
CA ALA A 164 17.93 -6.68 40.47
C ALA A 164 17.93 -8.08 39.86
N VAL A 165 18.86 -8.91 40.34
CA VAL A 165 18.73 -10.37 40.42
C VAL A 165 18.46 -10.70 41.88
#